data_AF-A0A962PSQ7-F1
#
_entry.id   AF-A0A962PSQ7-F1
#
_cell.length_a   1.000
_cell.length_b   1.000
_cell.length_c   1.000
_cell.angle_alpha   90.00
_cell.angle_beta   90.00
_cell.angle_gamma   90.00
#
_symmetry.space_group_name_H-M   'P 1'
#
loop_
_entity.id
_entity.type
_entity.pdbx_description
1 polymer ?
#
loop_
_entity_poly.entity_id
_entity_poly.type
_entity_poly.pdbx_seq_one_letter_code
_entity_poly.pdbx_strand_id
1 'polypeptide(L)'
;MKTTYCTLLGILLTTTVFAEPPKMKMTTPIPEGIATPDKLDTSIGTLTGFDGVPDDKTIQLVYDNLDLQRAQHAYLSTLQISSMYAMEQGLRGFGPPNTTAALFEELMDSRSLWLTPNTVSVYMASWMETGDEPMVIETPPNVLGFVNDAWFKYVVDFGNAGPDKGQGGKFLIVPDNYEGEIPEGYFVARTPTRGNWVVWRGFQVNGSTKPAVEATKAKFRIYRLSQKDNPPPMKFVDVSGSAWFSAAAPFSGRAIGLPLAAL
;
A
#
# COMPACT_ATOMS: atom_id res chain seq x y z
N MET A 1 -2.69 -67.54 79.06
CA MET A 1 -4.05 -66.98 78.95
C MET A 1 -3.93 -65.68 78.16
N LYS A 2 -4.39 -65.67 76.89
CA LYS A 2 -5.59 -64.95 76.39
C LYS A 2 -5.47 -63.42 76.62
N THR A 3 -5.54 -62.52 75.63
CA THR A 3 -6.51 -62.46 74.52
C THR A 3 -6.03 -61.47 73.43
N THR A 4 -6.27 -61.81 72.16
CA THR A 4 -6.10 -61.01 70.94
C THR A 4 -7.20 -59.95 70.79
N TYR A 5 -6.88 -58.75 70.27
CA TYR A 5 -7.86 -57.91 69.56
C TYR A 5 -7.20 -57.21 68.35
N CYS A 6 -7.69 -57.56 67.16
CA CYS A 6 -7.46 -56.89 65.88
C CYS A 6 -8.11 -55.50 65.89
N THR A 7 -7.43 -54.51 65.33
CA THR A 7 -8.07 -53.24 64.92
C THR A 7 -7.79 -53.02 63.42
N LEU A 8 -8.85 -53.03 62.61
CA LEU A 8 -8.83 -52.72 61.18
C LEU A 8 -8.59 -51.23 60.95
N LEU A 9 -7.64 -50.90 60.07
CA LEU A 9 -7.43 -49.55 59.53
C LEU A 9 -8.26 -49.42 58.23
N GLY A 10 -9.30 -48.57 58.24
CA GLY A 10 -10.10 -48.25 57.05
C GLY A 10 -9.61 -46.96 56.39
N ILE A 11 -9.16 -47.06 55.14
CA ILE A 11 -8.77 -45.92 54.28
C ILE A 11 -10.05 -45.29 53.71
N LEU A 12 -10.32 -44.02 54.05
CA LEU A 12 -11.39 -43.20 53.46
C LEU A 12 -10.82 -42.39 52.29
N LEU A 13 -11.14 -42.80 51.07
CA LEU A 13 -11.04 -41.98 49.86
C LEU A 13 -12.21 -40.99 49.86
N THR A 14 -11.94 -39.71 50.15
CA THR A 14 -12.91 -38.64 49.96
C THR A 14 -12.91 -38.19 48.50
N THR A 15 -13.94 -38.56 47.74
CA THR A 15 -14.27 -37.95 46.46
C THR A 15 -14.93 -36.59 46.73
N THR A 16 -14.27 -35.49 46.36
CA THR A 16 -14.91 -34.17 46.37
C THR A 16 -15.89 -34.10 45.21
N VAL A 17 -17.18 -34.32 45.50
CA VAL A 17 -18.28 -34.01 44.60
C VAL A 17 -18.56 -32.51 44.72
N PHE A 18 -18.28 -31.73 43.68
CA PHE A 18 -18.77 -30.36 43.60
C PHE A 18 -20.30 -30.42 43.42
N ALA A 19 -21.03 -30.00 44.45
CA ALA A 19 -22.48 -29.91 44.42
C ALA A 19 -22.93 -28.68 43.63
N GLU A 20 -23.86 -28.84 42.70
CA GLU A 20 -24.51 -27.70 42.05
C GLU A 20 -25.29 -26.88 43.10
N PRO A 21 -25.23 -25.53 43.03
CA PRO A 21 -25.91 -24.67 43.98
C PRO A 21 -27.44 -24.89 43.95
N PRO A 22 -28.13 -24.89 45.10
CA PRO A 22 -29.55 -25.19 45.18
C PRO A 22 -30.40 -24.10 44.53
N LYS A 23 -31.38 -24.50 43.71
CA LYS A 23 -32.35 -23.59 43.12
C LYS A 23 -33.30 -23.05 44.20
N MET A 24 -33.32 -21.73 44.39
CA MET A 24 -34.11 -21.08 45.44
C MET A 24 -35.60 -20.98 45.08
N LYS A 25 -36.48 -21.05 46.08
CA LYS A 25 -37.95 -21.05 45.91
C LYS A 25 -38.50 -19.80 45.19
N MET A 26 -37.77 -18.68 45.23
CA MET A 26 -38.17 -17.40 44.62
C MET A 26 -37.43 -17.10 43.30
N THR A 27 -36.75 -18.08 42.70
CA THR A 27 -36.10 -17.90 41.38
C THR A 27 -37.16 -17.80 40.29
N THR A 28 -37.31 -16.61 39.71
CA THR A 28 -38.13 -16.39 38.52
C THR A 28 -37.36 -16.78 37.26
N PRO A 29 -37.97 -17.51 36.30
CA PRO A 29 -37.34 -17.76 35.01
C PRO A 29 -37.12 -16.44 34.27
N ILE A 30 -35.94 -16.27 33.66
CA ILE A 30 -35.65 -15.14 32.79
C ILE A 30 -36.52 -15.30 31.53
N PRO A 31 -37.24 -14.25 31.07
CA PRO A 31 -38.01 -14.34 29.84
C PRO A 31 -37.15 -14.72 28.63
N GLU A 32 -37.73 -15.45 27.70
CA GLU A 32 -37.06 -15.85 26.46
C GLU A 32 -36.54 -14.63 25.70
N GLY A 33 -35.30 -14.69 25.21
CA GLY A 33 -34.63 -13.60 24.49
C GLY A 33 -34.01 -12.50 25.36
N ILE A 34 -34.16 -12.55 26.70
CA ILE A 34 -33.50 -11.59 27.60
C ILE A 34 -32.08 -12.03 27.98
N ALA A 35 -31.87 -13.33 28.24
CA ALA A 35 -30.53 -13.85 28.49
C ALA A 35 -29.80 -14.17 27.18
N THR A 36 -28.50 -13.87 27.13
CA THR A 36 -27.64 -14.40 26.08
C THR A 36 -27.59 -15.92 26.22
N PRO A 37 -27.89 -16.70 25.16
CA PRO A 37 -27.82 -18.15 25.25
C PRO A 37 -26.37 -18.59 25.44
N ASP A 38 -26.16 -19.61 26.28
CA ASP A 38 -24.84 -20.24 26.52
C ASP A 38 -24.23 -20.87 25.26
N LYS A 39 -25.04 -21.03 24.20
CA LYS A 39 -24.63 -21.52 22.90
C LYS A 39 -25.31 -20.72 21.79
N LEU A 40 -24.52 -20.18 20.87
CA LEU A 40 -25.00 -19.44 19.71
C LEU A 40 -24.30 -19.94 18.44
N ASP A 41 -25.07 -20.41 17.46
CA ASP A 41 -24.51 -20.81 16.17
C ASP A 41 -24.38 -19.60 15.24
N THR A 42 -23.17 -19.34 14.74
CA THR A 42 -22.86 -18.18 13.89
C THR A 42 -22.09 -18.60 12.63
N SER A 43 -21.89 -17.67 11.70
CA SER A 43 -21.10 -17.91 10.48
C SER A 43 -19.61 -18.19 10.74
N ILE A 44 -19.09 -17.80 11.92
CA ILE A 44 -17.70 -18.06 12.31
C ILE A 44 -17.57 -19.34 13.14
N GLY A 45 -18.67 -20.03 13.39
CA GLY A 45 -18.75 -21.22 14.24
C GLY A 45 -19.68 -21.01 15.42
N THR A 46 -19.78 -22.03 16.27
CA THR A 46 -20.56 -21.96 17.50
C THR A 46 -19.79 -21.18 18.57
N LEU A 47 -20.42 -20.15 19.12
CA LEU A 47 -19.97 -19.40 20.29
C LEU A 47 -20.57 -20.04 21.54
N THR A 48 -19.75 -20.27 22.56
CA THR A 48 -20.13 -20.88 23.83
C THR A 48 -19.72 -20.03 25.02
N GLY A 49 -20.50 -20.10 26.08
CA GLY A 49 -20.24 -19.35 27.30
C GLY A 49 -21.13 -19.81 28.45
N PHE A 50 -20.99 -19.12 29.57
CA PHE A 50 -21.85 -19.30 30.74
C PHE A 50 -22.22 -17.93 31.29
N ASP A 51 -23.52 -17.69 31.46
CA ASP A 51 -24.06 -16.45 32.06
C ASP A 51 -23.54 -15.18 31.35
N GLY A 52 -23.46 -15.26 30.00
CA GLY A 52 -22.97 -14.17 29.16
C GLY A 52 -21.45 -14.00 29.12
N VAL A 53 -20.68 -14.80 29.88
CA VAL A 53 -19.22 -14.81 29.81
C VAL A 53 -18.75 -15.85 28.79
N PRO A 54 -18.05 -15.47 27.71
CA PRO A 54 -17.55 -16.42 26.72
C PRO A 54 -16.42 -17.29 27.30
N ASP A 55 -16.34 -18.54 26.85
CA ASP A 55 -15.18 -19.39 27.16
C ASP A 55 -13.94 -19.01 26.33
N ASP A 56 -12.76 -19.52 26.74
CA ASP A 56 -11.48 -19.19 26.08
C ASP A 56 -11.49 -19.48 24.57
N LYS A 57 -12.18 -20.56 24.16
CA LYS A 57 -12.30 -20.95 22.75
C LYS A 57 -13.13 -19.92 21.96
N THR A 58 -14.22 -19.45 22.54
CA THR A 58 -15.09 -18.42 21.97
C THR A 58 -14.39 -17.08 21.89
N ILE A 59 -13.65 -16.71 22.94
CA ILE A 59 -12.81 -15.51 22.94
C ILE A 59 -11.82 -15.56 21.77
N GLN A 60 -11.07 -16.66 21.64
CA GLN A 60 -10.12 -16.81 20.54
C GLN A 60 -10.80 -16.74 19.18
N LEU A 61 -11.92 -17.45 19.00
CA LEU A 61 -12.65 -17.47 17.73
C LEU A 61 -13.16 -16.08 17.31
N VAL A 62 -13.64 -15.29 18.27
CA VAL A 62 -14.10 -13.92 18.02
C VAL A 62 -12.92 -13.01 17.63
N TYR A 63 -11.78 -13.12 18.32
CA TYR A 63 -10.58 -12.34 17.99
C TYR A 63 -9.99 -12.75 16.64
N ASP A 64 -9.91 -14.05 16.32
CA ASP A 64 -9.47 -14.53 15.01
C ASP A 64 -10.32 -13.96 13.88
N ASN A 65 -11.64 -13.93 14.07
CA ASN A 65 -12.55 -13.32 13.10
C ASN A 65 -12.38 -11.79 13.02
N LEU A 66 -12.15 -11.10 14.14
CA LEU A 66 -11.89 -9.65 14.15
C LEU A 66 -10.61 -9.32 13.37
N ASP A 67 -9.55 -10.10 13.57
CA ASP A 67 -8.28 -9.95 12.87
C ASP A 67 -8.43 -10.25 11.37
N LEU A 68 -9.19 -11.30 11.01
CA LEU A 68 -9.53 -11.58 9.62
C LEU A 68 -10.26 -10.41 8.95
N GLN A 69 -11.27 -9.84 9.60
CA GLN A 69 -12.00 -8.69 9.06
C GLN A 69 -11.08 -7.48 8.89
N ARG A 70 -10.26 -7.18 9.89
CA ARG A 70 -9.27 -6.09 9.82
C ARG A 70 -8.26 -6.31 8.71
N ALA A 71 -7.77 -7.53 8.52
CA ALA A 71 -6.86 -7.89 7.43
C ALA A 71 -7.52 -7.70 6.05
N GLN A 72 -8.78 -8.10 5.88
CA GLN A 72 -9.54 -7.87 4.66
C GLN A 72 -9.71 -6.37 4.37
N HIS A 73 -10.08 -5.58 5.38
CA HIS A 73 -10.19 -4.13 5.26
C HIS A 73 -8.84 -3.48 4.92
N ALA A 74 -7.75 -3.89 5.57
CA ALA A 74 -6.41 -3.41 5.28
C ALA A 74 -5.99 -3.73 3.84
N TYR A 75 -6.24 -4.95 3.35
CA TYR A 75 -5.94 -5.35 1.99
C TYR A 75 -6.70 -4.50 0.96
N LEU A 76 -8.02 -4.38 1.09
CA LEU A 76 -8.85 -3.65 0.14
C LEU A 76 -8.57 -2.14 0.16
N SER A 77 -8.33 -1.56 1.34
CA SER A 77 -8.05 -0.13 1.48
C SER A 77 -6.65 0.28 1.05
N THR A 78 -5.71 -0.66 0.92
CA THR A 78 -4.31 -0.36 0.56
C THR A 78 -3.91 -0.87 -0.84
N LEU A 79 -4.87 -1.29 -1.68
CA LEU A 79 -4.59 -1.73 -3.05
C LEU A 79 -3.83 -0.68 -3.87
N GLN A 80 -4.25 0.59 -3.79
CA GLN A 80 -3.59 1.68 -4.53
C GLN A 80 -2.13 1.90 -4.13
N ILE A 81 -1.83 1.94 -2.83
CA ILE A 81 -0.47 2.16 -2.33
C ILE A 81 0.40 0.93 -2.55
N SER A 82 -0.18 -0.27 -2.51
CA SER A 82 0.54 -1.51 -2.87
C SER A 82 0.97 -1.50 -4.34
N SER A 83 0.11 -0.99 -5.23
CA SER A 83 0.44 -0.77 -6.65
C SER A 83 1.55 0.27 -6.82
N MET A 84 1.46 1.42 -6.14
CA MET A 84 2.49 2.46 -6.19
C MET A 84 3.83 2.02 -5.58
N TYR A 85 3.81 1.21 -4.53
CA TYR A 85 5.01 0.61 -3.97
C TYR A 85 5.68 -0.33 -4.98
N ALA A 86 4.92 -1.18 -5.68
CA ALA A 86 5.47 -2.01 -6.75
C ALA A 86 6.08 -1.16 -7.89
N MET A 87 5.38 -0.09 -8.30
CA MET A 87 5.88 0.89 -9.28
C MET A 87 7.20 1.52 -8.83
N GLU A 88 7.28 1.96 -7.58
CA GLU A 88 8.48 2.52 -6.96
C GLU A 88 9.64 1.51 -7.01
N GLN A 89 9.43 0.28 -6.54
CA GLN A 89 10.48 -0.75 -6.54
C GLN A 89 10.95 -1.07 -7.96
N GLY A 90 10.02 -1.16 -8.92
CA GLY A 90 10.36 -1.36 -10.33
C GLY A 90 11.25 -0.25 -10.91
N LEU A 91 10.92 1.01 -10.61
CA LEU A 91 11.72 2.16 -11.06
C LEU A 91 13.08 2.24 -10.35
N ARG A 92 13.12 1.95 -9.04
CA ARG A 92 14.37 1.89 -8.26
C ARG A 92 15.33 0.83 -8.78
N GLY A 93 14.82 -0.25 -9.37
CA GLY A 93 15.64 -1.28 -10.03
C GLY A 93 16.52 -0.75 -11.16
N PHE A 94 16.16 0.38 -11.79
CA PHE A 94 16.94 0.98 -12.87
C PHE A 94 17.89 2.10 -12.43
N GLY A 95 17.68 2.64 -11.23
CA GLY A 95 18.51 3.69 -10.66
C GLY A 95 17.83 4.44 -9.52
N PRO A 96 18.55 5.37 -8.88
CA PRO A 96 18.02 6.13 -7.76
C PRO A 96 16.85 7.04 -8.18
N PRO A 97 15.89 7.31 -7.26
CA PRO A 97 14.88 8.35 -7.42
C PRO A 97 15.49 9.71 -7.73
N ASN A 98 14.65 10.63 -8.22
CA ASN A 98 15.01 12.02 -8.54
C ASN A 98 15.99 12.21 -9.69
N THR A 99 16.75 11.20 -10.10
CA THR A 99 17.75 11.33 -11.18
C THR A 99 17.64 10.25 -12.25
N THR A 100 16.66 9.34 -12.15
CA THR A 100 16.46 8.26 -13.13
C THR A 100 15.06 8.33 -13.74
N ALA A 101 14.97 8.20 -15.05
CA ALA A 101 13.71 8.02 -15.78
C ALA A 101 13.79 6.78 -16.67
N ALA A 102 12.78 5.91 -16.55
CA ALA A 102 12.59 4.75 -17.41
C ALA A 102 11.75 5.16 -18.63
N LEU A 103 12.23 4.82 -19.83
CA LEU A 103 11.63 5.16 -21.11
C LEU A 103 11.29 3.89 -21.88
N PHE A 104 10.11 3.86 -22.50
CA PHE A 104 9.75 2.83 -23.47
C PHE A 104 10.01 3.38 -24.88
N GLU A 105 11.27 3.45 -25.28
CA GLU A 105 11.70 4.13 -26.50
C GLU A 105 11.14 3.48 -27.78
N GLU A 106 10.91 2.17 -27.75
CA GLU A 106 10.29 1.38 -28.82
C GLU A 106 8.83 1.00 -28.51
N LEU A 107 8.14 1.81 -27.70
CA LEU A 107 6.80 1.54 -27.16
C LEU A 107 6.78 0.34 -26.19
N MET A 108 5.64 0.18 -25.54
CA MET A 108 5.34 -1.00 -24.72
C MET A 108 4.81 -2.14 -25.58
N ASP A 109 5.14 -3.36 -25.16
CA ASP A 109 4.65 -4.60 -25.73
C ASP A 109 4.06 -5.52 -24.65
N SER A 110 3.63 -6.72 -25.04
CA SER A 110 3.03 -7.70 -24.13
C SER A 110 3.98 -8.25 -23.05
N ARG A 111 5.28 -7.97 -23.13
CA ARG A 111 6.25 -8.37 -22.09
C ARG A 111 6.31 -7.36 -20.95
N SER A 112 5.84 -6.13 -21.17
CA SER A 112 5.86 -5.08 -20.17
C SER A 112 4.84 -5.38 -19.06
N LEU A 113 5.30 -5.56 -17.82
CA LEU A 113 4.42 -5.81 -16.66
C LEU A 113 3.95 -4.49 -16.04
N TRP A 114 3.29 -3.67 -16.86
CA TRP A 114 2.62 -2.43 -16.47
C TRP A 114 1.11 -2.67 -16.46
N LEU A 115 0.37 -2.10 -15.51
CA LEU A 115 -1.09 -2.26 -15.45
C LEU A 115 -1.80 -1.43 -16.53
N THR A 116 -2.47 -2.10 -17.47
CA THR A 116 -3.28 -1.50 -18.55
C THR A 116 -2.58 -0.37 -19.35
N PRO A 117 -1.32 -0.56 -19.80
CA PRO A 117 -0.67 0.44 -20.62
C PRO A 117 -1.32 0.54 -22.00
N ASN A 118 -1.10 1.68 -22.64
CA ASN A 118 -1.41 1.86 -24.05
C ASN A 118 -0.18 1.51 -24.92
N THR A 119 -0.39 0.91 -26.09
CA THR A 119 0.68 0.44 -26.98
C THR A 119 1.07 1.40 -28.10
N VAL A 120 0.47 2.60 -28.17
CA VAL A 120 0.73 3.59 -29.22
C VAL A 120 1.41 4.86 -28.72
N SER A 121 1.41 5.09 -27.41
CA SER A 121 2.04 6.27 -26.80
C SER A 121 3.43 5.93 -26.29
N VAL A 122 4.37 6.88 -26.37
CA VAL A 122 5.73 6.69 -25.84
C VAL A 122 5.69 6.98 -24.35
N TYR A 123 5.74 5.93 -23.51
CA TYR A 123 5.66 6.08 -22.06
C TYR A 123 7.02 6.36 -21.43
N MET A 124 6.98 7.20 -20.40
CA MET A 124 8.09 7.45 -19.51
C MET A 124 7.61 7.56 -18.06
N ALA A 125 8.44 7.13 -17.13
CA ALA A 125 8.17 7.32 -15.71
C ALA A 125 9.44 7.55 -14.90
N SER A 126 9.26 8.27 -13.80
CA SER A 126 10.27 8.49 -12.78
C SER A 126 9.62 8.45 -11.40
N TRP A 127 10.38 8.01 -10.41
CA TRP A 127 9.99 8.14 -9.02
C TRP A 127 10.68 9.37 -8.43
N MET A 128 9.88 10.30 -7.92
CA MET A 128 10.36 11.52 -7.29
C MET A 128 10.12 11.46 -5.79
N GLU A 129 11.15 11.74 -5.00
CA GLU A 129 11.06 11.89 -3.56
C GLU A 129 11.35 13.32 -3.15
N THR A 130 10.39 13.94 -2.47
CA THR A 130 10.62 15.22 -1.81
C THR A 130 11.41 15.03 -0.51
N GLY A 131 12.27 16.01 -0.22
CA GLY A 131 13.01 16.09 1.03
C GLY A 131 12.36 17.11 1.96
N ASP A 132 13.20 17.88 2.66
CA ASP A 132 12.77 19.04 3.45
C ASP A 132 12.64 20.32 2.60
N GLU A 133 12.90 20.21 1.30
CA GLU A 133 12.75 21.29 0.33
C GLU A 133 11.95 20.83 -0.90
N PRO A 134 11.35 21.77 -1.65
CA PRO A 134 10.61 21.46 -2.86
C PRO A 134 11.47 20.84 -3.96
N MET A 135 10.82 20.05 -4.81
CA MET A 135 11.40 19.48 -6.01
C MET A 135 10.94 20.28 -7.24
N VAL A 136 11.85 20.51 -8.18
CA VAL A 136 11.54 21.08 -9.49
C VAL A 136 11.45 19.95 -10.51
N ILE A 137 10.41 19.99 -11.34
CA ILE A 137 10.27 19.18 -12.54
C ILE A 137 10.28 20.10 -13.76
N GLU A 138 11.20 19.90 -14.69
CA GLU A 138 11.16 20.54 -16.00
C GLU A 138 10.53 19.58 -17.02
N THR A 139 9.53 20.03 -17.75
CA THR A 139 8.74 19.17 -18.65
C THR A 139 9.02 19.49 -20.13
N PRO A 140 9.10 18.47 -21.00
CA PRO A 140 9.12 18.69 -22.45
C PRO A 140 7.76 19.22 -22.96
N PRO A 141 7.73 19.94 -24.09
CA PRO A 141 6.48 20.33 -24.73
C PRO A 141 5.75 19.13 -25.35
N ASN A 142 4.45 19.31 -25.61
CA ASN A 142 3.56 18.36 -26.29
C ASN A 142 3.60 16.93 -25.70
N VAL A 143 3.42 16.84 -24.40
CA VAL A 143 3.23 15.57 -23.68
C VAL A 143 1.88 15.56 -22.96
N LEU A 144 1.50 14.41 -22.44
CA LEU A 144 0.47 14.29 -21.41
C LEU A 144 1.09 13.60 -20.21
N GLY A 145 1.18 14.31 -19.09
CA GLY A 145 1.76 13.76 -17.87
C GLY A 145 1.06 14.25 -16.62
N PHE A 146 1.34 13.56 -15.52
CA PHE A 146 0.83 13.92 -14.21
C PHE A 146 1.80 13.47 -13.13
N VAL A 147 1.61 14.06 -11.95
CA VAL A 147 2.23 13.66 -10.71
C VAL A 147 1.12 13.15 -9.79
N ASN A 148 1.32 11.95 -9.25
CA ASN A 148 0.49 11.43 -8.16
C ASN A 148 1.34 11.17 -6.91
N ASP A 149 0.71 11.28 -5.75
CA ASP A 149 1.33 10.96 -4.46
C ASP A 149 1.50 9.44 -4.28
N ALA A 150 2.13 8.99 -3.19
CA ALA A 150 2.38 7.57 -2.91
C ALA A 150 1.08 6.76 -2.66
N TRP A 151 -0.03 7.43 -2.34
CA TRP A 151 -1.37 6.85 -2.26
C TRP A 151 -2.11 6.86 -3.59
N PHE A 152 -1.41 7.14 -4.68
CA PHE A 152 -1.93 7.26 -6.03
C PHE A 152 -2.97 8.39 -6.20
N LYS A 153 -2.98 9.39 -5.32
CA LYS A 153 -3.86 10.55 -5.43
C LYS A 153 -3.24 11.61 -6.32
N TYR A 154 -4.10 12.35 -7.02
CA TYR A 154 -3.72 13.43 -7.90
C TYR A 154 -2.95 14.55 -7.18
N VAL A 155 -1.83 14.99 -7.76
CA VAL A 155 -1.10 16.19 -7.34
C VAL A 155 -1.23 17.29 -8.40
N VAL A 156 -0.80 17.02 -9.64
CA VAL A 156 -0.85 18.01 -10.73
C VAL A 156 -0.69 17.35 -12.10
N ASP A 157 -1.36 17.89 -13.13
CA ASP A 157 -1.11 17.56 -14.54
C ASP A 157 -0.02 18.46 -15.14
N PHE A 158 0.71 17.94 -16.12
CA PHE A 158 1.59 18.71 -16.98
C PHE A 158 1.46 18.28 -18.45
N GLY A 159 1.90 19.14 -19.36
CA GLY A 159 1.71 18.99 -20.79
C GLY A 159 0.34 19.52 -21.24
N ASN A 160 -0.27 18.85 -22.21
CA ASN A 160 -1.46 19.38 -22.91
C ASN A 160 -2.68 19.58 -22.00
N ALA A 161 -2.77 18.83 -20.89
CA ALA A 161 -3.82 18.96 -19.88
C ALA A 161 -3.39 19.80 -18.66
N GLY A 162 -2.11 20.15 -18.56
CA GLY A 162 -1.55 20.89 -17.45
C GLY A 162 -1.63 22.41 -17.62
N PRO A 163 -1.22 23.16 -16.57
CA PRO A 163 -1.20 24.62 -16.61
C PRO A 163 -0.15 25.17 -17.60
N ASP A 164 0.82 24.35 -18.02
CA ASP A 164 1.80 24.66 -19.07
C ASP A 164 1.21 24.57 -20.50
N LYS A 165 -0.04 24.09 -20.66
CA LYS A 165 -0.78 24.06 -21.95
C LYS A 165 0.02 23.45 -23.10
N GLY A 166 0.79 22.39 -22.80
CA GLY A 166 1.62 21.68 -23.76
C GLY A 166 2.86 22.42 -24.23
N GLN A 167 3.19 23.59 -23.67
CA GLN A 167 4.40 24.35 -24.03
C GLN A 167 5.65 23.86 -23.29
N GLY A 168 5.49 22.95 -22.33
CA GLY A 168 6.54 22.61 -21.37
C GLY A 168 6.69 23.72 -20.32
N GLY A 169 7.24 23.38 -19.16
CA GLY A 169 7.34 24.33 -18.06
C GLY A 169 8.16 23.83 -16.90
N LYS A 170 8.28 24.69 -15.87
CA LYS A 170 8.88 24.34 -14.59
C LYS A 170 7.78 24.19 -13.55
N PHE A 171 7.70 23.02 -12.95
CA PHE A 171 6.76 22.70 -11.88
C PHE A 171 7.52 22.65 -10.57
N LEU A 172 6.93 23.19 -9.51
CA LEU A 172 7.48 23.12 -8.17
C LEU A 172 6.57 22.25 -7.31
N ILE A 173 7.05 21.07 -6.94
CA ILE A 173 6.34 20.12 -6.09
C ILE A 173 6.80 20.32 -4.66
N VAL A 174 5.87 20.84 -3.83
CA VAL A 174 6.14 21.35 -2.50
C VAL A 174 5.60 20.36 -1.46
N PRO A 175 6.42 19.86 -0.52
CA PRO A 175 5.92 19.12 0.63
C PRO A 175 4.86 19.93 1.40
N ASP A 176 3.79 19.29 1.87
CA ASP A 176 2.74 19.98 2.63
C ASP A 176 3.28 20.73 3.87
N ASN A 177 4.32 20.19 4.51
CA ASN A 177 4.98 20.77 5.67
C ASN A 177 6.08 21.81 5.35
N TYR A 178 6.26 22.19 4.09
CA TYR A 178 7.26 23.20 3.72
C TYR A 178 6.77 24.62 4.04
N GLU A 179 7.55 25.33 4.86
CA GLU A 179 7.27 26.70 5.34
C GLU A 179 8.17 27.77 4.70
N GLY A 180 9.11 27.37 3.84
CA GLY A 180 10.00 28.32 3.16
C GLY A 180 9.31 29.10 2.04
N GLU A 181 10.04 30.07 1.48
CA GLU A 181 9.53 30.90 0.39
C GLU A 181 9.35 30.09 -0.91
N ILE A 182 8.24 30.34 -1.60
CA ILE A 182 7.93 29.76 -2.90
C ILE A 182 8.32 30.80 -3.97
N PRO A 183 9.35 30.54 -4.79
CA PRO A 183 9.77 31.48 -5.82
C PRO A 183 8.74 31.61 -6.95
N GLU A 184 8.72 32.77 -7.59
CA GLU A 184 7.95 32.99 -8.81
C GLU A 184 8.51 32.20 -10.01
N GLY A 185 7.69 32.06 -11.06
CA GLY A 185 8.09 31.42 -12.32
C GLY A 185 7.89 29.90 -12.39
N TYR A 186 7.16 29.32 -11.43
CA TYR A 186 6.84 27.90 -11.39
C TYR A 186 5.33 27.66 -11.37
N PHE A 187 4.91 26.53 -11.94
CA PHE A 187 3.60 25.94 -11.67
C PHE A 187 3.68 25.16 -10.36
N VAL A 188 3.07 25.69 -9.31
CA VAL A 188 3.22 25.16 -7.95
C VAL A 188 2.13 24.13 -7.66
N ALA A 189 2.53 22.99 -7.10
CA ALA A 189 1.63 21.97 -6.58
C ALA A 189 2.14 21.45 -5.23
N ARG A 190 1.23 21.05 -4.35
CA ARG A 190 1.57 20.52 -3.03
C ARG A 190 1.31 19.02 -2.95
N THR A 191 2.16 18.28 -2.24
CA THR A 191 2.03 16.84 -2.07
C THR A 191 2.07 16.43 -0.59
N PRO A 192 1.15 15.55 -0.15
CA PRO A 192 1.08 15.08 1.24
C PRO A 192 2.10 13.96 1.54
N THR A 193 2.73 13.37 0.51
CA THR A 193 3.70 12.28 0.69
C THR A 193 5.07 12.61 0.13
N ARG A 194 6.09 11.96 0.69
CA ARG A 194 7.47 12.08 0.21
C ARG A 194 7.64 11.51 -1.19
N GLY A 195 7.20 10.27 -1.40
CA GLY A 195 7.25 9.61 -2.71
C GLY A 195 6.14 10.10 -3.63
N ASN A 196 6.47 10.31 -4.90
CA ASN A 196 5.56 10.78 -5.93
C ASN A 196 5.87 10.05 -7.24
N TRP A 197 4.83 9.56 -7.89
CA TRP A 197 4.91 8.96 -9.21
C TRP A 197 4.80 10.05 -10.28
N VAL A 198 5.85 10.22 -11.07
CA VAL A 198 5.87 11.14 -12.22
C VAL A 198 5.80 10.30 -13.47
N VAL A 199 4.71 10.42 -14.22
CA VAL A 199 4.49 9.65 -15.44
C VAL A 199 4.01 10.55 -16.54
N TRP A 200 4.50 10.31 -17.75
CA TRP A 200 4.06 11.01 -18.93
C TRP A 200 4.13 10.14 -20.16
N ARG A 201 3.40 10.60 -21.17
CA ARG A 201 3.47 10.06 -22.51
C ARG A 201 3.77 11.15 -23.52
N GLY A 202 4.69 10.85 -24.42
CA GLY A 202 4.86 11.57 -25.67
C GLY A 202 4.07 10.93 -26.80
N PHE A 203 3.93 11.69 -27.90
CA PHE A 203 3.21 11.25 -29.09
C PHE A 203 4.18 10.88 -30.20
N GLN A 204 3.80 9.87 -30.99
CA GLN A 204 4.52 9.56 -32.21
C GLN A 204 4.31 10.67 -33.25
N VAL A 205 5.35 10.96 -34.03
CA VAL A 205 5.26 11.84 -35.19
C VAL A 205 5.59 10.99 -36.42
N ASN A 206 4.63 10.88 -37.34
CA ASN A 206 4.74 10.06 -38.54
C ASN A 206 5.17 8.61 -38.25
N GLY A 207 4.65 8.02 -37.17
CA GLY A 207 4.97 6.65 -36.74
C GLY A 207 6.34 6.47 -36.07
N SER A 208 7.06 7.56 -35.78
CA SER A 208 8.32 7.50 -35.04
C SER A 208 8.16 7.95 -33.60
N THR A 209 8.75 7.20 -32.68
CA THR A 209 8.86 7.54 -31.25
C THR A 209 9.96 8.55 -30.96
N LYS A 210 10.95 8.67 -31.85
CA LYS A 210 12.18 9.46 -31.66
C LYS A 210 11.92 10.90 -31.22
N PRO A 211 10.97 11.65 -31.82
CA PRO A 211 10.77 13.05 -31.43
C PRO A 211 10.36 13.21 -29.95
N ALA A 212 9.53 12.30 -29.43
CA ALA A 212 9.14 12.30 -28.02
C ALA A 212 10.31 11.93 -27.09
N VAL A 213 11.09 10.92 -27.48
CA VAL A 213 12.26 10.46 -26.73
C VAL A 213 13.33 11.56 -26.65
N GLU A 214 13.65 12.18 -27.79
CA GLU A 214 14.66 13.24 -27.89
C GLU A 214 14.23 14.50 -27.12
N ALA A 215 12.97 14.93 -27.26
CA ALA A 215 12.44 16.05 -26.49
C ALA A 215 12.54 15.80 -24.98
N THR A 216 12.21 14.58 -24.55
CA THR A 216 12.32 14.17 -23.15
C THR A 216 13.77 14.20 -22.67
N LYS A 217 14.70 13.54 -23.39
CA LYS A 217 16.12 13.52 -23.01
C LYS A 217 16.72 14.94 -22.96
N ALA A 218 16.29 15.81 -23.87
CA ALA A 218 16.75 17.19 -23.94
C ALA A 218 16.23 18.06 -22.78
N LYS A 219 14.95 17.90 -22.38
CA LYS A 219 14.26 18.85 -21.50
C LYS A 219 13.90 18.32 -20.12
N PHE A 220 13.60 17.03 -19.99
CA PHE A 220 13.09 16.50 -18.73
C PHE A 220 14.17 16.52 -17.65
N ARG A 221 13.87 17.14 -16.51
CA ARG A 221 14.77 17.20 -15.34
C ARG A 221 13.94 17.08 -14.06
N ILE A 222 14.52 16.43 -13.05
CA ILE A 222 14.03 16.44 -11.67
C ILE A 222 15.21 16.83 -10.78
N TYR A 223 15.01 17.78 -9.88
CA TYR A 223 16.07 18.23 -8.96
C TYR A 223 15.49 19.02 -7.79
N ARG A 224 16.28 19.20 -6.73
CA ARG A 224 15.84 20.02 -5.57
C ARG A 224 15.86 21.50 -5.93
N LEU A 225 14.98 22.31 -5.35
CA LEU A 225 14.92 23.75 -5.64
C LEU A 225 16.29 24.44 -5.46
N SER A 226 17.05 24.07 -4.43
CA SER A 226 18.41 24.56 -4.18
C SER A 226 19.41 24.30 -5.32
N GLN A 227 19.12 23.36 -6.22
CA GLN A 227 19.98 22.95 -7.33
C GLN A 227 19.62 23.60 -8.66
N LYS A 228 18.63 24.53 -8.69
CA LYS A 228 18.08 25.08 -9.94
C LYS A 228 19.09 25.71 -10.90
N ASP A 229 20.19 26.25 -10.37
CA ASP A 229 21.22 26.93 -11.16
C ASP A 229 22.27 25.94 -11.70
N ASN A 230 22.35 24.73 -11.14
CA ASN A 230 23.19 23.64 -11.64
C ASN A 230 22.52 22.27 -11.39
N PRO A 231 21.47 21.93 -12.15
CA PRO A 231 20.73 20.69 -11.95
C PRO A 231 21.60 19.44 -12.18
N PRO A 232 21.47 18.39 -11.36
CA PRO A 232 22.10 17.11 -11.64
C PRO A 232 21.65 16.52 -12.99
N PRO A 233 22.53 15.78 -13.69
CA PRO A 233 22.16 15.11 -14.92
C PRO A 233 21.14 14.00 -14.67
N MET A 234 20.18 13.86 -15.58
CA MET A 234 19.26 12.72 -15.59
C MET A 234 19.90 11.50 -16.25
N LYS A 235 19.67 10.32 -15.66
CA LYS A 235 19.90 9.02 -16.26
C LYS A 235 18.60 8.55 -16.93
N PHE A 236 18.63 8.41 -18.25
CA PHE A 236 17.53 7.81 -19.01
C PHE A 236 17.87 6.34 -19.30
N VAL A 237 16.94 5.46 -18.97
CA VAL A 237 17.09 4.01 -19.17
C VAL A 237 16.00 3.55 -20.13
N ASP A 238 16.41 3.01 -21.28
CA ASP A 238 15.48 2.33 -22.17
C ASP A 238 15.10 0.97 -21.58
N VAL A 239 13.80 0.78 -21.40
CA VAL A 239 13.21 -0.43 -20.81
C VAL A 239 12.28 -1.14 -21.80
N SER A 240 12.25 -0.70 -23.05
CA SER A 240 11.50 -1.37 -24.11
C SER A 240 11.90 -2.85 -24.22
N GLY A 241 10.88 -3.70 -24.34
CA GLY A 241 11.05 -5.13 -24.41
C GLY A 241 11.57 -5.83 -23.16
N SER A 242 11.75 -5.12 -22.05
CA SER A 242 12.13 -5.75 -20.79
C SER A 242 10.92 -6.42 -20.12
N ALA A 243 11.05 -7.71 -19.80
CA ALA A 243 10.07 -8.41 -18.96
C ALA A 243 10.17 -8.03 -17.47
N TRP A 244 11.22 -7.29 -17.08
CA TRP A 244 11.58 -7.03 -15.69
C TRP A 244 10.95 -5.77 -15.12
N PHE A 245 10.33 -4.92 -15.95
CA PHE A 245 9.59 -3.78 -15.41
C PHE A 245 8.23 -4.25 -14.87
N SER A 246 8.21 -4.65 -13.60
CA SER A 246 6.97 -4.97 -12.87
C SER A 246 6.49 -3.76 -12.09
N ALA A 247 5.48 -3.10 -12.65
CA ALA A 247 4.66 -2.07 -12.02
C ALA A 247 3.29 -2.61 -11.56
N ALA A 248 3.03 -3.90 -11.72
CA ALA A 248 1.85 -4.54 -11.16
C ALA A 248 2.08 -4.87 -9.68
N ALA A 249 1.09 -4.59 -8.84
CA ALA A 249 1.08 -5.06 -7.46
C ALA A 249 1.35 -6.57 -7.44
N PRO A 250 2.34 -7.05 -6.67
CA PRO A 250 2.64 -8.46 -6.59
C PRO A 250 1.47 -9.16 -5.89
N PHE A 251 0.56 -9.77 -6.66
CA PHE A 251 -0.48 -10.64 -6.08
C PHE A 251 0.12 -11.92 -5.46
N SER A 252 1.42 -12.16 -5.61
CA SER A 252 2.19 -13.15 -4.86
C SER A 252 3.48 -12.53 -4.32
N GLY A 253 3.78 -12.76 -3.04
CA GLY A 253 4.99 -12.23 -2.35
C GLY A 253 6.34 -12.60 -2.99
N ARG A 254 6.34 -13.41 -4.06
CA ARG A 254 7.55 -13.76 -4.84
C ARG A 254 7.98 -12.68 -5.83
N ALA A 255 7.08 -11.82 -6.30
CA ALA A 255 7.41 -10.90 -7.40
C ALA A 255 8.26 -9.67 -6.97
N ILE A 256 8.37 -9.36 -5.67
CA ILE A 256 9.22 -8.26 -5.17
C ILE A 256 10.48 -8.76 -4.45
N GLY A 257 10.67 -10.07 -4.26
CA GLY A 257 11.83 -10.56 -3.49
C GLY A 257 11.86 -10.06 -2.03
N LEU A 258 10.70 -9.64 -1.50
CA LEU A 258 10.54 -9.35 -0.09
C LEU A 258 10.71 -10.67 0.71
N PRO A 259 11.64 -10.74 1.67
CA PRO A 259 11.70 -11.88 2.56
C PRO A 259 10.38 -11.98 3.33
N LEU A 260 9.87 -13.21 3.46
CA LEU A 260 8.61 -13.56 4.13
C LEU A 260 8.55 -13.16 5.61
N ALA A 261 9.61 -12.55 6.16
CA ALA A 261 9.76 -12.20 7.58
C ALA A 261 9.26 -10.78 7.93
N ALA A 262 8.56 -10.10 7.04
CA ALA A 262 8.00 -8.75 7.27
C ALA A 262 6.46 -8.70 7.24
N LEU A 263 5.81 -9.86 7.39
CA LEU A 263 4.38 -10.00 7.73
C LEU A 263 4.28 -10.84 8.99
#